data_AF-A0A521TQG6-F1
#
_entry.id   AF-A0A521TQG6-F1
#
_cell.length_a   1.000
_cell.length_b   1.000
_cell.length_c   1.000
_cell.angle_alpha   90.00
_cell.angle_beta   90.00
_cell.angle_gamma   90.00
#
_symmetry.space_group_name_H-M   'P 1'
#
loop_
_entity.id
_entity.type
_entity.pdbx_description
1 polymer ?
#
loop_
_entity_poly.entity_id
_entity_poly.type
_entity_poly.pdbx_seq_one_letter_code
_entity_poly.pdbx_strand_id
1 'polypeptide(L)'
;MELDVRGEMCPYPALKAQAALKKLKGDRLIVLTDHAPALSTVPWEGAKAGFDAEIEEAGVGEWRIALTRHGGEFDRAAALERISSQLQKIGQT
;
A
#
# COMPACT_ATOMS: atom_id res chain seq x y z
N MET A 1 8.51 -7.21 6.20
CA MET A 1 9.36 -5.99 6.17
C MET A 1 8.47 -4.80 6.48
N GLU A 2 8.98 -3.78 7.15
CA GLU A 2 8.26 -2.52 7.40
C GLU A 2 9.05 -1.37 6.77
N LEU A 3 8.33 -0.44 6.15
CA LEU A 3 8.86 0.75 5.49
C LEU A 3 8.09 1.96 6.01
N ASP A 4 8.75 2.77 6.83
CA ASP A 4 8.23 4.07 7.26
C ASP A 4 8.68 5.14 6.26
N VAL A 5 7.71 5.81 5.63
CA VAL A 5 7.94 6.95 4.71
C VAL A 5 7.25 8.21 5.23
N ARG A 6 6.93 8.27 6.54
CA ARG A 6 6.24 9.42 7.12
C ARG A 6 7.16 10.63 7.15
N GLY A 7 6.62 11.81 6.85
CA GLY A 7 7.37 13.07 6.80
C GLY A 7 8.31 13.21 5.59
N GLU A 8 8.30 12.27 4.65
CA GLU A 8 9.04 12.39 3.41
C GLU A 8 8.20 13.10 2.34
N MET A 9 8.70 14.23 1.84
CA MET A 9 8.03 14.94 0.75
C MET A 9 8.15 14.19 -0.57
N CYS A 10 7.07 14.23 -1.36
CA CYS A 10 7.02 13.65 -2.70
C CYS A 10 8.20 14.14 -3.56
N PRO A 11 8.90 13.27 -4.31
CA PRO A 11 8.51 11.90 -4.74
C PRO A 11 9.15 10.74 -3.96
N TYR A 12 9.85 11.00 -2.87
CA TYR A 12 10.63 9.97 -2.16
C TYR A 12 9.82 8.79 -1.59
N PRO A 13 8.59 8.97 -1.04
CA PRO A 13 7.76 7.87 -0.53
C PRO A 13 7.45 6.81 -1.59
N ALA A 14 7.04 7.24 -2.78
CA ALA A 14 6.65 6.35 -3.87
C ALA A 14 7.85 5.56 -4.42
N LEU A 15 9.01 6.22 -4.55
CA LEU A 15 10.24 5.58 -5.00
C LEU A 15 10.74 4.54 -4.00
N LYS A 16 10.67 4.83 -2.69
CA LYS A 16 11.05 3.88 -1.64
C LYS A 16 10.09 2.70 -1.56
N ALA A 17 8.78 2.92 -1.68
CA ALA A 17 7.80 1.84 -1.72
C ALA A 17 8.04 0.89 -2.90
N GLN A 18 8.26 1.43 -4.11
CA GLN A 18 8.63 0.62 -5.28
C GLN A 18 9.94 -0.17 -5.07
N ALA A 19 10.98 0.48 -4.53
CA ALA A 19 12.25 -0.17 -4.28
C ALA A 19 12.15 -1.28 -3.22
N ALA A 20 11.37 -1.06 -2.17
CA ALA A 20 11.11 -2.05 -1.13
C ALA A 20 10.35 -3.26 -1.69
N LEU A 21 9.31 -3.03 -2.50
CA LEU A 21 8.59 -4.10 -3.20
C LEU A 21 9.50 -4.95 -4.08
N LYS A 22 10.40 -4.33 -4.85
CA LYS A 22 11.36 -5.05 -5.71
C LYS A 22 12.39 -5.85 -4.91
N LYS A 23 12.79 -5.36 -3.74
CA LYS A 23 13.79 -6.02 -2.88
C LYS A 23 13.17 -6.98 -1.87
N LEU A 24 11.84 -7.06 -1.81
CA LEU A 24 11.14 -7.87 -0.83
C LEU A 24 11.38 -9.36 -1.10
N LYS A 25 12.17 -9.99 -0.23
CA LYS A 25 12.44 -11.42 -0.26
C LYS A 25 11.38 -12.27 0.45
N GLY A 26 10.41 -11.64 1.10
CA GLY A 26 9.30 -12.30 1.79
C GLY A 26 7.95 -11.97 1.17
N ASP A 27 6.89 -12.38 1.86
CA ASP A 27 5.51 -12.26 1.39
C ASP A 27 4.76 -11.07 1.99
N ARG A 28 5.36 -10.30 2.91
CA ARG A 28 4.65 -9.18 3.58
C ARG A 28 5.50 -7.92 3.70
N LEU A 29 4.94 -6.79 3.27
CA LEU A 29 5.50 -5.45 3.41
C LEU A 29 4.46 -4.54 4.06
N ILE A 30 4.83 -3.85 5.13
CA ILE A 30 4.02 -2.81 5.76
C ILE A 30 4.59 -1.46 5.36
N VAL A 31 3.75 -0.54 4.91
CA VAL A 31 4.14 0.83 4.55
C VAL A 31 3.37 1.81 5.43
N LEU A 32 4.08 2.66 6.17
CA LEU A 32 3.48 3.74 6.97
C LEU A 32 3.64 5.06 6.22
N THR A 33 2.53 5.78 6.02
CA THR A 33 2.49 7.02 5.23
C THR A 33 1.54 8.03 5.86
N ASP A 34 1.94 9.29 5.92
CA ASP A 34 1.08 10.44 6.26
C ASP A 34 0.57 11.15 5.00
N HIS A 35 0.87 10.60 3.83
CA HIS A 35 0.53 11.19 2.54
C HIS A 35 -0.65 10.47 1.88
N ALA A 36 -1.80 11.15 1.80
CA ALA A 36 -3.04 10.62 1.21
C ALA A 36 -2.90 9.97 -0.19
N PRO A 37 -2.14 10.50 -1.17
CA PRO A 37 -2.05 9.85 -2.49
C PRO A 37 -1.31 8.50 -2.46
N ALA A 38 -0.50 8.22 -1.43
CA ALA A 38 0.12 6.91 -1.26
C ALA A 38 -0.93 5.79 -1.06
N LEU A 39 -2.11 6.13 -0.54
CA LEU A 39 -3.22 5.18 -0.34
C LEU A 39 -3.76 4.60 -1.66
N SER A 40 -3.58 5.29 -2.78
CA SER A 40 -3.93 4.74 -4.10
C SER A 40 -2.71 4.21 -4.85
N THR A 41 -1.58 4.92 -4.78
CA THR A 41 -0.36 4.55 -5.53
C THR A 41 0.29 3.27 -5.02
N VAL A 42 0.44 3.11 -3.70
CA VAL A 42 1.11 1.95 -3.11
C VAL A 42 0.33 0.65 -3.39
N PRO A 43 -1.00 0.61 -3.18
CA PRO A 43 -1.81 -0.57 -3.51
C PRO A 43 -1.81 -0.91 -5.00
N TRP A 44 -1.84 0.10 -5.87
CA TRP A 44 -1.76 -0.12 -7.31
C TRP A 44 -0.44 -0.75 -7.74
N GLU A 45 0.69 -0.28 -7.19
CA GLU A 45 2.01 -0.87 -7.44
C GLU A 45 2.11 -2.28 -6.83
N GLY A 46 1.52 -2.52 -5.66
CA GLY A 46 1.39 -3.83 -5.04
C GLY A 46 0.64 -4.81 -5.94
N ALA A 47 -0.55 -4.44 -6.42
CA ALA A 47 -1.38 -5.25 -7.30
C ALA A 47 -0.66 -5.60 -8.62
N LYS A 48 0.08 -4.65 -9.20
CA LYS A 48 0.94 -4.90 -10.38
C LYS A 48 2.04 -5.91 -10.11
N ALA A 49 2.57 -5.93 -8.89
CA ALA A 49 3.58 -6.88 -8.45
C ALA A 49 3.00 -8.22 -7.94
N GLY A 50 1.67 -8.40 -7.97
CA GLY A 50 0.99 -9.61 -7.48
C GLY A 50 0.79 -9.65 -5.96
N PHE A 51 0.67 -8.48 -5.33
CA PHE A 51 0.40 -8.32 -3.91
C PHE A 51 -1.00 -7.76 -3.69
N ASP A 52 -1.72 -8.34 -2.74
CA ASP A 52 -2.93 -7.75 -2.18
C ASP A 52 -2.53 -6.62 -1.23
N ALA A 53 -3.36 -5.59 -1.12
CA ALA A 53 -3.10 -4.42 -0.31
C ALA A 53 -4.28 -4.15 0.63
N GLU A 54 -3.97 -3.92 1.90
CA GLU A 54 -4.95 -3.57 2.92
C GLU A 54 -4.54 -2.24 3.55
N ILE A 55 -5.47 -1.28 3.61
CA ILE A 55 -5.23 0.05 4.16
C ILE A 55 -5.97 0.17 5.50
N GLU A 56 -5.25 0.60 6.53
CA GLU A 56 -5.77 0.87 7.86
C GLU A 56 -5.37 2.28 8.30
N GLU A 57 -6.25 2.99 9.00
CA GLU A 57 -5.90 4.24 9.68
C GLU A 57 -5.08 3.93 10.93
N ALA A 58 -3.87 4.48 11.00
CA ALA A 58 -2.95 4.31 12.13
C ALA A 58 -2.98 5.50 13.09
N GLY A 59 -3.48 6.66 12.63
CA GLY A 59 -3.55 7.91 13.38
C GLY A 59 -4.21 9.01 12.56
N VAL A 60 -4.29 10.22 13.14
CA VAL A 60 -4.90 11.38 12.47
C VAL A 60 -4.05 11.79 11.27
N GLY A 61 -4.53 11.51 10.06
CA GLY A 61 -3.77 11.75 8.83
C GLY A 61 -2.60 10.79 8.62
N GLU A 62 -2.60 9.64 9.31
CA GLU A 62 -1.57 8.61 9.19
C GLU A 62 -2.20 7.26 8.86
N TRP A 63 -1.64 6.58 7.87
CA TRP A 63 -2.17 5.32 7.36
C TRP A 63 -1.09 4.25 7.29
N ARG A 64 -1.55 3.01 7.44
CA ARG A 64 -0.77 1.79 7.31
C ARG A 64 -1.29 0.99 6.13
N ILE A 65 -0.40 0.69 5.19
CA ILE A 65 -0.70 -0.12 4.01
C ILE A 65 0.05 -1.44 4.14
N ALA A 66 -0.69 -2.53 4.35
CA ALA A 66 -0.17 -3.88 4.42
C ALA A 66 -0.26 -4.56 3.05
N LEU A 67 0.89 -4.83 2.44
CA LEU A 67 1.02 -5.55 1.18
C LEU A 67 1.36 -7.01 1.46
N THR A 68 0.58 -7.93 0.92
CA THR A 68 0.78 -9.38 1.10
C THR A 68 0.83 -10.09 -0.25
N ARG A 69 1.89 -10.86 -0.50
CA ARG A 69 2.07 -11.64 -1.72
C ARG A 69 1.04 -12.76 -1.70
N HIS A 70 0.26 -12.86 -2.76
CA HIS A 70 -0.56 -14.04 -3.00
C HIS A 70 0.20 -15.00 -3.91
N GLY A 71 0.67 -16.11 -3.36
CA GLY A 71 1.26 -17.22 -4.12
C GLY A 71 0.17 -18.06 -4.78
N GLY A 72 -0.43 -17.58 -5.87
CA GLY A 72 -1.51 -18.29 -6.58
C GLY A 72 -2.15 -17.47 -7.70
N GLU A 73 -3.38 -17.83 -8.08
CA GLU A 73 -4.24 -17.07 -8.99
C GLU A 73 -4.65 -15.75 -8.32
N PHE A 74 -3.86 -14.69 -8.54
CA PHE A 74 -4.13 -13.37 -7.98
C PHE A 74 -5.06 -12.59 -8.91
N ASP A 75 -6.30 -12.40 -8.45
CA ASP A 75 -7.33 -11.69 -9.18
C ASP A 75 -7.18 -10.18 -8.99
N ARG A 76 -6.39 -9.58 -9.89
CA ARG A 76 -6.00 -8.16 -9.84
C ARG A 76 -7.21 -7.23 -9.84
N ALA A 77 -8.28 -7.63 -10.53
CA ALA A 77 -9.53 -6.88 -10.61
C ALA A 77 -10.19 -6.81 -9.23
N ALA A 78 -10.40 -7.98 -8.60
CA ALA A 78 -10.97 -8.06 -7.26
C ALA A 78 -10.13 -7.32 -6.21
N ALA A 79 -8.79 -7.39 -6.30
CA ALA A 79 -7.89 -6.65 -5.42
C ALA A 79 -8.09 -5.13 -5.55
N LEU A 80 -8.14 -4.59 -6.77
CA LEU A 80 -8.37 -3.17 -7.02
C LEU A 80 -9.76 -2.70 -6.55
N GLU A 81 -10.79 -3.53 -6.69
CA GLU A 81 -12.13 -3.23 -6.18
C GLU A 81 -12.17 -3.18 -4.64
N ARG A 82 -11.43 -4.06 -3.96
CA ARG A 82 -11.30 -4.00 -2.49
C ARG A 82 -10.60 -2.72 -2.06
N ILE A 83 -9.50 -2.36 -2.73
CA ILE A 83 -8.76 -1.12 -2.46
C ILE A 83 -9.68 0.10 -2.62
N SER A 84 -10.46 0.16 -3.70
CA SER A 84 -11.36 1.29 -3.93
C SER A 84 -12.45 1.39 -2.85
N SER A 85 -12.98 0.26 -2.39
CA SER A 85 -13.93 0.21 -1.27
C SER A 85 -13.29 0.68 0.05
N GLN A 86 -12.04 0.29 0.32
CA GLN A 86 -11.30 0.77 1.50
C GLN A 86 -11.08 2.29 1.46
N LEU A 87 -10.69 2.84 0.30
CA LEU A 87 -10.50 4.27 0.12
C LEU A 87 -11.79 5.07 0.34
N GLN A 88 -12.93 4.56 -0.13
CA GLN A 88 -14.23 5.21 0.11
C GLN A 88 -14.65 5.20 1.58
N LYS A 89 -14.22 4.18 2.34
CA LYS A 89 -14.49 4.09 3.77
C LYS A 89 -13.64 5.08 4.57
N ILE A 90 -12.35 5.20 4.20
CA ILE A 90 -11.42 6.14 4.84
C ILE A 90 -11.81 7.59 4.53
N GLY A 91 -12.16 7.90 3.28
CA GLY A 91 -12.55 9.27 2.87
C GLY A 91 -13.90 9.77 3.42
N GLN A 92 -14.65 8.95 4.16
CA GLN A 92 -15.91 9.30 4.81
C GLN A 92 -15.78 9.59 6.32
N THR A 93 -14.59 9.43 6.90
CA THR A 93 -14.28 9.73 8.31
C THR A 93 -13.64 11.12 8.41
#